data_AF-A0A0J9SLC5-F1
#
_entry.id   AF-A0A0J9SLC5-F1
#
_cell.length_a   1.000
_cell.length_b   1.000
_cell.length_c   1.000
_cell.angle_alpha   90.00
_cell.angle_beta   90.00
_cell.angle_gamma   90.00
#
_symmetry.space_group_name_H-M   'P 1'
#
loop_
_entity.id
_entity.type
_entity.pdbx_description
1 polymer ?
#
loop_
_entity_poly.entity_id
_entity_poly.type
_entity_poly.pdbx_seq_one_letter_code
_entity_poly.pdbx_strand_id
1 'polypeptide(L)'
;MIWLYNRVLNITTSKDIINNFYKALDLTPNSDKSLLKKCLTKNFNIENDIFNILKFIYEFLHLYDDIENKISEEYDSNVELYCKHIKENFQNYNSIKKKCTSINNCKCYNELMYFKEQFSSAEVLKFICDKCRYEKIQCKGDSALSKDIPCLKERENSFIIIKQEGSWLRTKIGKEKSIQKHMNKENYDNLEYLQKIASTYSDNKIYNVKYN
;
A
#
# COMPACT_ATOMS: atom_id res chain seq x y z
N MET A 1 9.27 12.41 -1.60
CA MET A 1 10.10 12.40 -0.36
C MET A 1 10.57 11.00 0.01
N ILE A 2 9.68 10.01 0.22
CA ILE A 2 10.07 8.60 0.50
C ILE A 2 10.91 7.97 -0.62
N TRP A 3 10.68 8.34 -1.88
CA TRP A 3 11.45 7.88 -3.04
C TRP A 3 12.96 8.15 -2.93
N LEU A 4 13.36 9.33 -2.45
CA LEU A 4 14.78 9.67 -2.30
C LEU A 4 15.43 8.80 -1.24
N TYR A 5 14.76 8.62 -0.10
CA TYR A 5 15.25 7.77 0.97
C TYR A 5 15.36 6.30 0.56
N ASN A 6 14.36 5.79 -0.18
CA ASN A 6 14.42 4.44 -0.76
C ASN A 6 15.64 4.29 -1.71
N ARG A 7 15.90 5.29 -2.56
CA ARG A 7 17.04 5.26 -3.48
C ARG A 7 18.39 5.30 -2.75
N VAL A 8 18.50 6.07 -1.67
CA VAL A 8 19.70 6.09 -0.82
C VAL A 8 19.92 4.73 -0.14
N LEU A 9 18.87 4.11 0.39
CA LEU A 9 18.94 2.78 1.01
C LEU A 9 19.36 1.68 0.04
N ASN A 10 18.99 1.79 -1.24
CA ASN A 10 19.45 0.87 -2.28
C ASN A 10 20.94 0.99 -2.60
N ILE A 11 21.57 2.13 -2.26
CA ILE A 11 23.00 2.37 -2.47
C ILE A 11 23.80 1.96 -1.24
N THR A 12 23.28 2.23 -0.03
CA THR A 12 24.00 1.98 1.22
C THR A 12 23.07 1.74 2.40
N THR A 13 23.51 0.88 3.31
CA THR A 13 22.88 0.65 4.62
C THR A 13 23.62 1.34 5.77
N SER A 14 24.76 1.99 5.49
CA SER A 14 25.55 2.70 6.50
C SER A 14 24.83 3.96 6.97
N LYS A 15 24.42 3.97 8.24
CA LYS A 15 23.72 5.11 8.86
C LYS A 15 24.53 6.40 8.77
N ASP A 16 25.85 6.33 8.92
CA ASP A 16 26.71 7.51 8.85
C ASP A 16 26.74 8.11 7.45
N ILE A 17 26.80 7.26 6.41
CA ILE A 17 26.77 7.72 5.02
C ILE A 17 25.40 8.32 4.70
N ILE A 18 24.30 7.68 5.11
CA ILE A 18 22.93 8.19 4.93
C ILE A 18 22.80 9.56 5.61
N ASN A 19 23.24 9.68 6.87
CA ASN A 19 23.17 10.93 7.62
C ASN A 19 23.99 12.03 6.97
N ASN A 20 25.20 11.72 6.50
CA ASN A 20 26.05 12.70 5.81
C ASN A 20 25.47 13.15 4.47
N PHE A 21 24.84 12.24 3.72
CA PHE A 21 24.14 12.57 2.47
C PHE A 21 23.03 13.59 2.71
N TYR A 22 22.15 13.35 3.69
CA TYR A 22 21.07 14.28 3.99
C TYR A 22 21.57 15.61 4.58
N LYS A 23 22.61 15.59 5.43
CA LYS A 23 23.26 16.83 5.90
C LYS A 23 23.83 17.65 4.74
N ALA A 24 24.47 17.01 3.77
CA ALA A 24 25.01 17.69 2.59
C ALA A 24 23.90 18.28 1.72
N LEU A 25 22.78 17.56 1.54
CA LEU A 25 21.60 18.08 0.86
C LEU A 25 21.05 19.33 1.56
N ASP A 26 20.94 19.31 2.88
CA ASP A 26 20.42 20.44 3.66
C ASP A 26 21.33 21.69 3.59
N LEU A 27 22.64 21.49 3.38
CA LEU A 27 23.62 22.56 3.20
C LEU A 27 23.69 23.12 1.77
N THR A 28 22.99 22.50 0.82
CA THR A 28 23.06 22.93 -0.59
C THR A 28 22.38 24.31 -0.76
N PRO A 29 23.00 25.29 -1.45
CA PRO A 29 22.53 26.67 -1.44
C PRO A 29 21.08 26.81 -1.95
N ASN A 30 20.24 27.34 -1.06
CA ASN A 30 18.84 27.64 -1.29
C ASN A 30 18.69 28.88 -2.19
N SER A 31 18.72 28.70 -3.52
CA SER A 31 18.12 29.70 -4.41
C SER A 31 16.60 29.48 -4.43
N ASP A 32 15.80 30.55 -4.39
CA ASP A 32 14.33 30.48 -4.45
C ASP A 32 13.80 29.82 -5.73
N LYS A 33 14.66 29.67 -6.76
CA LYS A 33 14.38 28.97 -8.01
C LYS A 33 14.71 27.47 -7.98
N SER A 34 15.31 26.98 -6.90
CA SER A 34 15.70 25.58 -6.77
C SER A 34 14.48 24.67 -6.61
N LEU A 35 14.29 23.74 -7.55
CA LEU A 35 13.32 22.65 -7.44
C LEU A 35 13.49 21.84 -6.15
N LEU A 36 14.68 21.85 -5.55
CA LEU A 36 14.96 21.19 -4.27
C LEU A 36 14.18 21.82 -3.11
N LYS A 37 13.88 23.13 -3.13
CA LYS A 37 13.07 23.78 -2.09
C LYS A 37 11.63 23.23 -2.03
N LYS A 38 11.10 22.75 -3.16
CA LYS A 38 9.77 22.12 -3.23
C LYS A 38 9.78 20.67 -2.76
N CYS A 39 10.94 20.03 -2.77
CA CYS A 39 11.11 18.64 -2.35
C CYS A 39 11.63 18.60 -0.92
N LEU A 40 10.74 18.40 0.06
CA LEU A 40 11.15 18.13 1.43
C LEU A 40 12.15 16.95 1.45
N THR A 41 13.40 17.20 1.82
CA THR A 41 14.46 16.19 1.99
C THR A 41 14.42 15.68 3.43
N LYS A 42 13.64 14.62 3.68
CA LYS A 42 13.50 14.05 5.03
C LYS A 42 14.40 12.83 5.19
N ASN A 43 15.38 12.94 6.08
CA ASN A 43 16.08 11.77 6.62
C ASN A 43 15.20 11.07 7.66
N PHE A 44 14.53 10.00 7.25
CA PHE A 44 13.66 9.25 8.14
C PHE A 44 14.45 8.60 9.29
N ASN A 45 15.68 8.12 9.07
CA ASN A 45 16.48 7.41 10.08
C ASN A 45 15.63 6.42 10.90
N ILE A 46 14.78 5.65 10.21
CA ILE A 46 13.91 4.64 10.81
C ILE A 46 14.44 3.25 10.48
N GLU A 47 14.02 2.26 11.26
CA GLU A 47 14.31 0.86 11.02
C GLU A 47 13.78 0.41 9.65
N ASN A 48 14.51 -0.50 8.99
CA ASN A 48 14.24 -0.87 7.60
C ASN A 48 12.88 -1.57 7.43
N ASP A 49 12.45 -2.37 8.41
CA ASP A 49 11.12 -3.00 8.44
C ASP A 49 10.00 -1.94 8.49
N ILE A 50 10.14 -0.93 9.35
CA ILE A 50 9.20 0.18 9.46
C ILE A 50 9.19 1.00 8.17
N PHE A 51 10.36 1.27 7.58
CA PHE A 51 10.46 2.01 6.33
C PHE A 51 9.75 1.29 5.18
N ASN A 52 9.92 -0.02 5.05
CA ASN A 52 9.27 -0.79 4.00
C ASN A 52 7.75 -0.71 4.10
N ILE A 53 7.19 -0.81 5.31
CA ILE A 53 5.75 -0.66 5.54
C ILE A 53 5.28 0.77 5.25
N LEU A 54 6.05 1.76 5.70
CA LEU A 54 5.75 3.18 5.44
C LEU A 54 5.72 3.51 3.95
N LYS A 55 6.61 2.91 3.17
CA LYS A 55 6.63 3.07 1.71
C LYS A 55 5.29 2.65 1.10
N PHE A 56 4.78 1.48 1.47
CA PHE A 56 3.48 1.00 0.98
C PHE A 56 2.33 1.93 1.39
N ILE A 57 2.30 2.37 2.66
CA ILE A 57 1.28 3.30 3.15
C ILE A 57 1.30 4.61 2.34
N TYR A 58 2.48 5.15 2.06
CA TYR A 58 2.60 6.40 1.32
C TYR A 58 2.16 6.23 -0.14
N GLU A 59 2.61 5.16 -0.80
CA GLU A 59 2.19 4.84 -2.18
C GLU A 59 0.67 4.65 -2.25
N PHE A 60 0.09 3.93 -1.29
CA PHE A 60 -1.36 3.75 -1.21
C PHE A 60 -2.12 5.06 -1.04
N LEU A 61 -1.66 5.96 -0.16
CA LEU A 61 -2.30 7.27 0.02
C LEU A 61 -2.32 8.11 -1.27
N HIS A 62 -1.27 8.01 -2.10
CA HIS A 62 -1.22 8.73 -3.39
C HIS A 62 -2.10 8.10 -4.45
N LEU A 63 -2.38 6.81 -4.35
CA LEU A 63 -3.18 6.05 -5.32
C LEU A 63 -4.63 5.89 -4.89
N TYR A 64 -5.00 6.31 -3.67
CA TYR A 64 -6.31 5.98 -3.11
C TYR A 64 -7.47 6.58 -3.92
N ASP A 65 -7.37 7.83 -4.38
CA ASP A 65 -8.44 8.45 -5.18
C ASP A 65 -8.70 7.64 -6.48
N ASP A 66 -7.64 7.17 -7.13
CA ASP A 66 -7.75 6.31 -8.31
C ASP A 66 -8.37 4.94 -7.94
N ILE A 67 -7.93 4.35 -6.82
CA ILE A 67 -8.47 3.10 -6.29
C ILE A 67 -9.96 3.23 -5.96
N GLU A 68 -10.36 4.32 -5.30
CA GLU A 68 -11.74 4.63 -4.91
C GLU A 68 -12.65 4.71 -6.13
N ASN A 69 -12.21 5.42 -7.17
CA ASN A 69 -12.93 5.49 -8.45
C ASN A 69 -13.06 4.10 -9.07
N LYS A 70 -11.99 3.30 -9.07
CA LYS A 70 -11.97 1.96 -9.65
C LYS A 70 -12.89 0.98 -8.93
N ILE A 71 -12.98 1.03 -7.60
CA ILE A 71 -13.91 0.17 -6.84
C ILE A 71 -15.35 0.70 -6.84
N SER A 72 -15.57 1.95 -7.28
CA SER A 72 -16.90 2.51 -7.47
C SER A 72 -17.59 1.97 -8.72
N GLU A 73 -16.82 1.71 -9.78
CA GLU A 73 -17.27 1.19 -11.08
C GLU A 73 -17.85 -0.23 -10.95
N GLU A 74 -19.08 -0.46 -11.43
CA GLU A 74 -19.81 -1.74 -11.24
C GLU A 74 -19.23 -2.94 -12.00
N TYR A 75 -18.33 -2.72 -12.97
CA TYR A 75 -17.87 -3.73 -13.92
C TYR A 75 -16.34 -3.82 -14.09
N ASP A 76 -15.55 -3.19 -13.21
CA ASP A 76 -14.09 -3.33 -13.32
C ASP A 76 -13.67 -4.75 -12.89
N SER A 77 -13.02 -5.49 -13.79
CA SER A 77 -12.56 -6.86 -13.52
C SER A 77 -11.49 -6.93 -12.43
N ASN A 78 -10.89 -5.80 -12.05
CA ASN A 78 -9.80 -5.70 -11.09
C ASN A 78 -10.26 -5.19 -9.71
N VAL A 79 -11.57 -5.01 -9.46
CA VAL A 79 -12.08 -4.57 -8.15
C VAL A 79 -11.51 -5.43 -7.01
N GLU A 80 -11.41 -6.75 -7.20
CA GLU A 80 -10.84 -7.66 -6.20
C GLU A 80 -9.37 -7.34 -5.87
N LEU A 81 -8.56 -7.01 -6.88
CA LEU A 81 -7.16 -6.63 -6.71
C LEU A 81 -7.03 -5.31 -5.93
N TYR A 82 -7.84 -4.31 -6.29
CA TYR A 82 -7.86 -3.03 -5.58
C TYR A 82 -8.30 -3.19 -4.12
N CYS A 83 -9.35 -3.97 -3.89
CA CYS A 83 -9.84 -4.30 -2.55
C CYS A 83 -8.79 -5.03 -1.71
N LYS A 84 -8.07 -5.99 -2.31
CA LYS A 84 -6.95 -6.65 -1.66
C LYS A 84 -5.88 -5.64 -1.25
N HIS A 85 -5.57 -4.69 -2.12
CA HIS A 85 -4.58 -3.65 -1.84
C HIS A 85 -5.00 -2.73 -0.67
N ILE A 86 -6.28 -2.39 -0.57
CA ILE A 86 -6.84 -1.66 0.59
C ILE A 86 -6.67 -2.48 1.87
N LYS A 87 -7.08 -3.77 1.85
CA LYS A 87 -6.98 -4.68 3.01
C LYS A 87 -5.54 -4.83 3.50
N GLU A 88 -4.59 -4.99 2.60
CA GLU A 88 -3.15 -5.08 2.94
C GLU A 88 -2.62 -3.79 3.56
N ASN A 89 -3.02 -2.62 3.04
CA ASN A 89 -2.58 -1.35 3.61
C ASN A 89 -3.21 -1.03 4.97
N PHE A 90 -4.45 -1.46 5.21
CA PHE A 90 -5.05 -1.41 6.56
C PHE A 90 -4.29 -2.31 7.54
N GLN A 91 -3.84 -3.49 7.11
CA GLN A 91 -3.00 -4.36 7.95
C GLN A 91 -1.62 -3.74 8.22
N ASN A 92 -0.99 -3.15 7.21
CA ASN A 92 0.28 -2.43 7.32
C ASN A 92 0.18 -1.31 8.36
N TYR A 93 -0.83 -0.44 8.25
CA TYR A 93 -1.08 0.61 9.25
C TYR A 93 -1.22 0.03 10.67
N ASN A 94 -2.06 -1.00 10.84
CA ASN A 94 -2.29 -1.64 12.13
C ASN A 94 -1.03 -2.31 12.73
N SER A 95 -0.11 -2.77 11.88
CA SER A 95 1.14 -3.40 12.32
C SER A 95 2.15 -2.40 12.91
N ILE A 96 2.17 -1.16 12.42
CA ILE A 96 3.15 -0.15 12.85
C ILE A 96 2.58 0.94 13.77
N LYS A 97 1.26 1.15 13.79
CA LYS A 97 0.64 2.18 14.66
C LYS A 97 0.97 2.00 16.15
N LYS A 98 1.16 0.75 16.60
CA LYS A 98 1.57 0.45 17.98
C LYS A 98 3.03 0.77 18.28
N LYS A 99 3.90 0.70 17.27
CA LYS A 99 5.32 1.09 17.39
C LYS A 99 5.48 2.63 17.35
N CYS A 100 4.50 3.33 16.77
CA CYS A 100 4.56 4.76 16.49
C CYS A 100 3.43 5.54 17.17
N THR A 101 3.52 5.69 18.49
CA THR A 101 2.44 6.26 19.31
C THR A 101 2.52 7.78 19.51
N SER A 102 3.69 8.40 19.32
CA SER A 102 3.87 9.85 19.51
C SER A 102 4.79 10.48 18.47
N ILE A 103 4.57 11.77 18.21
CA ILE A 103 5.35 12.57 17.25
C ILE A 103 6.84 12.65 17.63
N ASN A 104 7.14 12.65 18.94
CA ASN A 104 8.50 12.75 19.45
C ASN A 104 9.28 11.43 19.27
N ASN A 105 8.58 10.30 19.23
CA ASN A 105 9.22 8.98 19.20
C ASN A 105 9.17 8.33 17.81
N CYS A 106 8.39 8.86 16.87
CA CYS A 106 8.24 8.25 15.57
C CYS A 106 8.24 9.27 14.42
N LYS A 107 9.24 9.13 13.53
CA LYS A 107 9.40 10.03 12.38
C LYS A 107 8.32 9.86 11.29
N CYS A 108 7.57 8.76 11.32
CA CYS A 108 6.43 8.54 10.43
C CYS A 108 5.05 8.81 11.06
N TYR A 109 5.03 9.45 12.23
CA TYR A 109 3.80 9.78 12.95
C TYR A 109 2.82 10.58 12.08
N ASN A 110 3.30 11.61 11.38
CA ASN A 110 2.44 12.47 10.56
C ASN A 110 1.79 11.69 9.41
N GLU A 111 2.56 10.83 8.75
CA GLU A 111 2.07 9.98 7.67
C GLU A 111 1.01 8.98 8.17
N LEU A 112 1.20 8.41 9.37
CA LEU A 112 0.21 7.53 10.01
C LEU A 112 -1.04 8.29 10.48
N MET A 113 -0.89 9.50 11.00
CA MET A 113 -2.01 10.35 11.37
C MET A 113 -2.85 10.74 10.16
N TYR A 114 -2.22 11.11 9.05
CA TYR A 114 -2.92 11.40 7.81
C TYR A 114 -3.70 10.17 7.31
N PHE A 115 -3.07 8.99 7.30
CA PHE A 115 -3.76 7.75 6.97
C PHE A 115 -4.97 7.51 7.85
N LYS A 116 -4.81 7.67 9.16
CA LYS A 116 -5.91 7.53 10.11
C LYS A 116 -7.05 8.50 9.80
N GLU A 117 -6.75 9.78 9.58
CA GLU A 117 -7.75 10.82 9.31
C GLU A 117 -8.56 10.50 8.05
N GLN A 118 -7.89 10.03 6.99
CA GLN A 118 -8.53 9.65 5.72
C GLN A 118 -9.48 8.46 5.88
N PHE A 119 -9.05 7.41 6.59
CA PHE A 119 -9.75 6.12 6.57
C PHE A 119 -10.56 5.80 7.82
N SER A 120 -10.56 6.65 8.86
CA SER A 120 -11.30 6.37 10.10
C SER A 120 -12.77 6.76 10.03
N SER A 121 -13.18 7.52 9.01
CA SER A 121 -14.56 7.99 8.91
C SER A 121 -15.53 6.82 8.69
N ALA A 122 -16.72 6.91 9.30
CA ALA A 122 -17.72 5.86 9.17
C ALA A 122 -18.19 5.68 7.72
N GLU A 123 -18.23 6.78 6.96
CA GLU A 123 -18.63 6.82 5.55
C GLU A 123 -17.62 6.10 4.65
N VAL A 124 -16.33 6.47 4.73
CA VAL A 124 -15.25 5.84 3.94
C VAL A 124 -15.17 4.35 4.25
N LEU A 125 -15.21 3.98 5.53
CA LEU A 125 -15.18 2.58 5.93
C LEU A 125 -16.41 1.80 5.44
N LYS A 126 -17.60 2.41 5.45
CA LYS A 126 -18.81 1.77 4.94
C LYS A 126 -18.71 1.55 3.43
N PHE A 127 -18.28 2.57 2.70
CA PHE A 127 -18.05 2.49 1.26
C PHE A 127 -17.09 1.36 0.90
N ILE A 128 -15.90 1.31 1.52
CA ILE A 128 -14.91 0.25 1.31
C ILE A 128 -15.53 -1.12 1.64
N CYS A 129 -16.19 -1.26 2.80
CA CYS A 129 -16.77 -2.55 3.19
C CYS A 129 -17.86 -3.04 2.24
N ASP A 130 -18.66 -2.14 1.68
CA ASP A 130 -19.75 -2.50 0.77
C ASP A 130 -19.23 -2.84 -0.63
N LYS A 131 -18.35 -2.00 -1.20
CA LYS A 131 -17.75 -2.24 -2.51
C LYS A 131 -16.84 -3.47 -2.53
N CYS A 132 -16.04 -3.66 -1.49
CA CYS A 132 -15.12 -4.80 -1.39
C CYS A 132 -15.70 -6.05 -0.74
N ARG A 133 -17.00 -6.03 -0.36
CA ARG A 133 -17.67 -7.14 0.35
C ARG A 133 -16.89 -7.59 1.60
N TYR A 134 -16.38 -6.62 2.35
CA TYR A 134 -15.62 -6.85 3.57
C TYR A 134 -16.46 -6.65 4.82
N GLU A 135 -16.06 -7.34 5.88
CA GLU A 135 -16.47 -7.13 7.26
C GLU A 135 -15.30 -6.56 8.08
N LYS A 136 -15.64 -5.69 9.03
CA LYS A 136 -14.68 -5.13 9.98
C LYS A 136 -14.42 -6.17 11.06
N ILE A 137 -13.15 -6.47 11.30
CA ILE A 137 -12.71 -7.42 12.32
C ILE A 137 -11.68 -6.79 13.25
N GLN A 138 -11.54 -7.40 14.42
CA GLN A 138 -10.48 -7.10 15.36
C GLN A 138 -9.11 -7.44 14.74
N CYS A 139 -8.15 -6.52 14.86
CA CYS A 139 -6.79 -6.77 14.43
C CYS A 139 -6.05 -7.70 15.41
N LYS A 140 -5.06 -8.44 14.90
CA LYS A 140 -4.25 -9.33 15.73
C LYS A 140 -3.56 -8.54 16.85
N GLY A 141 -3.77 -8.98 18.09
CA GLY A 141 -3.19 -8.36 19.28
C GLY A 141 -3.90 -7.09 19.76
N ASP A 142 -5.03 -6.70 19.16
CA ASP A 142 -5.97 -5.76 19.80
C ASP A 142 -6.81 -6.51 20.82
N SER A 143 -7.38 -5.82 21.82
CA SER A 143 -8.29 -6.40 22.80
C SER A 143 -9.77 -6.32 22.38
N ALA A 144 -10.10 -5.45 21.43
CA ALA A 144 -11.43 -5.24 20.89
C ALA A 144 -11.37 -4.70 19.46
N LEU A 145 -12.52 -4.57 18.80
CA LEU A 145 -12.61 -3.88 17.51
C LEU A 145 -12.05 -2.45 17.65
N SER A 146 -11.14 -2.08 16.74
CA SER A 146 -10.52 -0.76 16.76
C SER A 146 -11.58 0.33 16.61
N LYS A 147 -11.55 1.34 17.50
CA LYS A 147 -12.22 2.65 17.26
C LYS A 147 -11.47 3.51 16.22
N ASP A 148 -10.36 2.98 15.76
CA ASP A 148 -9.46 3.48 14.73
C ASP A 148 -9.70 2.68 13.43
N ILE A 149 -8.73 2.59 12.53
CA ILE A 149 -8.79 1.72 11.34
C ILE A 149 -8.89 0.23 11.75
N PRO A 150 -9.98 -0.48 11.39
CA PRO A 150 -10.13 -1.91 11.68
C PRO A 150 -9.32 -2.78 10.71
N CYS A 151 -9.19 -4.06 11.03
CA CYS A 151 -8.74 -5.04 10.05
C CYS A 151 -9.94 -5.51 9.22
N LEU A 152 -9.71 -5.97 7.99
CA LEU A 152 -10.77 -6.35 7.06
C LEU A 152 -10.69 -7.85 6.74
N LYS A 153 -11.85 -8.51 6.70
CA LYS A 153 -12.02 -9.90 6.25
C LYS A 153 -13.11 -9.93 5.18
N GLU A 154 -13.03 -10.89 4.26
CA GLU A 154 -14.11 -11.16 3.30
C GLU A 154 -15.35 -11.66 4.02
N ARG A 155 -16.53 -11.13 3.66
CA ARG A 155 -17.81 -11.62 4.19
C ARG A 155 -18.00 -13.06 3.72
N GLU A 156 -18.32 -13.96 4.64
CA GLU A 156 -18.47 -15.41 4.38
C GLU A 156 -19.58 -15.76 3.37
N ASN A 157 -20.48 -14.81 3.06
CA ASN A 157 -21.53 -14.95 2.05
C ASN A 157 -21.17 -14.37 0.67
N SER A 158 -19.90 -14.05 0.40
CA SER A 158 -19.46 -13.71 -0.96
C SER A 158 -19.64 -14.88 -1.96
N PHE A 159 -19.89 -16.10 -1.45
CA PHE A 159 -20.25 -17.30 -2.21
C PHE A 159 -21.69 -17.78 -1.92
N ILE A 160 -22.71 -16.95 -2.15
CA ILE A 160 -24.02 -17.52 -2.51
C ILE A 160 -23.96 -17.88 -4.00
N ILE A 161 -23.30 -19.00 -4.29
CA ILE A 161 -23.59 -19.76 -5.50
C ILE A 161 -25.02 -20.26 -5.29
N ILE A 162 -25.97 -19.70 -6.04
CA ILE A 162 -27.34 -20.21 -6.06
C ILE A 162 -27.24 -21.69 -6.49
N LYS A 163 -27.58 -22.58 -5.55
CA LYS A 163 -27.58 -24.05 -5.68
C LYS A 163 -28.45 -24.49 -6.86
N GLN A 164 -27.86 -24.58 -8.05
CA GLN A 164 -28.23 -25.60 -9.03
C GLN A 164 -26.92 -26.20 -9.56
N GLU A 165 -26.87 -27.52 -9.64
CA GLU A 165 -25.81 -28.33 -10.28
C GLU A 165 -24.60 -28.77 -9.43
N GLY A 166 -24.89 -29.60 -8.41
CA GLY A 166 -23.90 -30.44 -7.71
C GLY A 166 -23.25 -31.56 -8.54
N SER A 167 -23.20 -31.46 -9.86
CA SER A 167 -22.58 -32.46 -10.75
C SER A 167 -21.17 -32.07 -11.21
N TRP A 168 -20.88 -30.77 -11.35
CA TRP A 168 -19.61 -30.25 -11.90
C TRP A 168 -18.41 -30.28 -10.93
N LEU A 169 -18.65 -30.36 -9.62
CA LEU A 169 -17.62 -30.23 -8.59
C LEU A 169 -16.67 -31.44 -8.50
N ARG A 170 -17.15 -32.67 -8.76
CA ARG A 170 -16.29 -33.87 -8.72
C ARG A 170 -15.21 -33.86 -9.81
N THR A 171 -15.49 -33.26 -10.96
CA THR A 171 -14.54 -33.16 -12.08
C THR A 171 -13.49 -32.05 -11.87
N LYS A 172 -13.79 -31.05 -11.02
CA LYS A 172 -12.93 -29.89 -10.78
C LYS A 172 -11.83 -30.17 -9.75
N ILE A 173 -12.11 -30.99 -8.72
CA ILE A 173 -11.10 -31.39 -7.71
C ILE A 173 -9.93 -32.16 -8.35
N GLY A 174 -10.20 -32.95 -9.41
CA GLY A 174 -9.15 -33.61 -10.21
C GLY A 174 -8.29 -32.62 -11.02
N LYS A 175 -8.86 -31.47 -11.42
CA LYS A 175 -8.15 -30.38 -12.11
C LYS A 175 -7.43 -29.43 -11.13
N GLU A 176 -7.91 -29.26 -9.91
CA GLU A 176 -7.28 -28.38 -8.90
C GLU A 176 -5.89 -28.85 -8.48
N LYS A 177 -5.63 -30.17 -8.44
CA LYS A 177 -4.28 -30.71 -8.21
C LYS A 177 -3.30 -30.42 -9.36
N SER A 178 -3.81 -30.27 -10.59
CA SER A 178 -2.99 -29.87 -11.74
C SER A 178 -2.80 -28.35 -11.83
N ILE A 179 -3.80 -27.57 -11.38
CA ILE A 179 -3.75 -26.11 -11.33
C ILE A 179 -2.86 -25.60 -10.19
N GLN A 180 -2.82 -26.22 -9.00
CA GLN A 180 -1.88 -25.85 -7.94
C GLN A 180 -0.41 -25.93 -8.38
N LYS A 181 -0.10 -26.87 -9.29
CA LYS A 181 1.23 -27.00 -9.91
C LYS A 181 1.53 -25.88 -10.92
N HIS A 182 0.49 -25.29 -11.53
CA HIS A 182 0.56 -24.13 -12.42
C HIS A 182 0.56 -22.79 -11.67
N MET A 183 -0.18 -22.65 -10.57
CA MET A 183 -0.25 -21.44 -9.74
C MET A 183 1.08 -21.07 -9.07
N ASN A 184 1.90 -22.07 -8.71
CA ASN A 184 3.27 -21.80 -8.23
C ASN A 184 4.17 -21.20 -9.31
N LYS A 185 3.83 -21.40 -10.60
CA LYS A 185 4.51 -20.78 -11.73
C LYS A 185 3.97 -19.36 -11.99
N GLU A 186 2.65 -19.15 -11.89
CA GLU A 186 2.01 -17.82 -12.01
C GLU A 186 2.38 -16.84 -10.88
N ASN A 187 2.73 -17.31 -9.67
CA ASN A 187 3.24 -16.42 -8.61
C ASN A 187 4.61 -15.80 -8.95
N TYR A 188 5.42 -16.46 -9.79
CA TYR A 188 6.66 -15.90 -10.32
C TYR A 188 6.37 -14.85 -11.40
N ASP A 189 5.41 -15.14 -12.28
CA ASP A 189 4.98 -14.24 -13.36
C ASP A 189 4.25 -12.98 -12.83
N ASN A 190 3.56 -13.07 -11.69
CA ASN A 190 2.91 -11.92 -11.03
C ASN A 190 3.92 -10.94 -10.42
N LEU A 191 5.06 -11.41 -9.91
CA LEU A 191 6.15 -10.53 -9.45
C LEU A 191 6.79 -9.79 -10.62
N GLU A 192 6.96 -10.46 -11.76
CA GLU A 192 7.46 -9.86 -13.00
C GLU A 192 6.45 -8.87 -13.61
N TYR A 193 5.14 -9.18 -13.54
CA TYR A 193 4.05 -8.28 -13.96
C TYR A 193 3.95 -7.02 -13.09
N LEU A 194 4.05 -7.16 -11.76
CA LEU A 194 4.09 -6.00 -10.85
C LEU A 194 5.35 -5.16 -11.03
N GLN A 195 6.50 -5.78 -11.35
CA GLN A 195 7.72 -5.06 -11.74
C GLN A 195 7.55 -4.33 -13.09
N LYS A 196 6.88 -4.94 -14.07
CA LYS A 196 6.54 -4.32 -15.36
C LYS A 196 5.59 -3.14 -15.19
N ILE A 197 4.57 -3.28 -14.35
CA ILE A 197 3.67 -2.18 -14.00
C ILE A 197 4.49 -1.03 -13.38
N ALA A 198 5.33 -1.32 -12.39
CA ALA A 198 6.18 -0.31 -11.75
C ALA A 198 7.15 0.38 -12.74
N SER A 199 7.70 -0.33 -13.73
CA SER A 199 8.52 0.26 -14.79
C SER A 199 7.69 1.11 -15.76
N THR A 200 6.47 0.69 -16.08
CA THR A 200 5.58 1.42 -17.01
C THR A 200 5.05 2.72 -16.40
N TYR A 201 4.86 2.77 -15.07
CA TYR A 201 4.49 3.98 -14.33
C TYR A 201 5.68 4.91 -14.04
N SER A 202 6.92 4.38 -14.00
CA SER A 202 8.17 5.17 -13.98
C SER A 202 8.32 6.01 -15.25
N ASP A 203 7.91 5.46 -16.39
CA ASP A 203 8.18 6.07 -17.70
C ASP A 203 7.09 7.07 -18.17
N ASN A 204 5.94 7.14 -17.48
CA ASN A 204 4.79 7.94 -17.93
C ASN A 204 4.52 9.24 -17.15
N LYS A 205 5.40 9.69 -16.25
CA LYS A 205 5.30 11.02 -15.61
C LYS A 205 6.61 11.80 -15.44
N ILE A 206 7.69 11.42 -16.13
CA ILE A 206 8.91 12.24 -16.21
C ILE A 206 9.31 12.36 -17.68
N TYR A 207 9.60 13.58 -18.13
CA TYR A 207 9.97 13.99 -19.49
C TYR A 207 8.82 14.31 -20.45
N ASN A 208 8.23 15.49 -20.25
CA ASN A 208 7.91 16.39 -21.36
C ASN A 208 8.04 17.85 -20.89
N VAL A 209 9.28 18.29 -20.71
CA VAL A 209 9.62 19.72 -20.84
C VAL A 209 10.44 19.82 -22.12
N LYS A 210 9.75 20.02 -23.25
CA LYS A 210 10.39 20.46 -24.48
C LYS A 210 10.91 21.88 -24.24
N TYR A 211 12.21 22.06 -24.42
CA TYR A 211 12.81 23.38 -24.55
C TYR A 211 12.25 24.04 -25.83
N ASN A 212 11.67 25.22 -25.66
CA ASN A 212 11.60 26.29 -26.65
C ASN A 212 11.84 27.61 -25.91
#